data_AF-A0A1M6DMS4-F1
#
_entry.id   AF-A0A1M6DMS4-F1
#
_cell.length_a   1.000
_cell.length_b   1.000
_cell.length_c   1.000
_cell.angle_alpha   90.00
_cell.angle_beta   90.00
_cell.angle_gamma   90.00
#
_symmetry.space_group_name_H-M   'P 1'
#
loop_
_entity.id
_entity.type
_entity.pdbx_description
1 polymer ?
#
loop_
_entity_poly.entity_id
_entity_poly.type
_entity_poly.pdbx_seq_one_letter_code
_entity_poly.pdbx_strand_id
1 'polypeptide(L)'
;MVIKVAEFAIELNELINSSPRMGSLRINVKMSKEEVLKEKRLQYPQLFKIDANLDQLVKKIELISYVNPLNIETEKQRFFASKYVESPVFKYRKLPFDPYKLHQLFFSQQIDRIKDEQIRAFYQDVIYFYANMIQCIETIGQGKKFFYNSLSTYGTPTKKDVQNAKFILHFSDEPLSEDMEKKYSPEDARLFFENFVEQYNFPLNIAYSTSIAADAMVQNSSQSLLIKKNAVFSKNQLLTLANHEIGVHLVTTYNAMLQPLKVFSNGLPRNVETQEGLAVFSEYMSGALTLKRLKELAYRVLASDSLIKGYSFADTFDMIHSKYKLNRDDAFTITLRAHRGGGFTKDRLYLSGLRKIHKRYKSGLSMDTLLTGKVSLEYESTMLRMRELGLVLQPAHGNIAYTKNKNKNETLDFILNNLK
;
A
#
# COMPACT_ATOMS: atom_id res chain seq x y z
N MET A 1 -49.33 -7.99 0.56
CA MET A 1 -49.28 -7.38 1.91
C MET A 1 -48.30 -6.20 2.03
N VAL A 2 -47.61 -5.78 0.95
CA VAL A 2 -46.66 -4.65 0.97
C VAL A 2 -47.28 -3.33 0.45
N ILE A 3 -48.37 -3.40 -0.33
CA ILE A 3 -49.06 -2.22 -0.86
C ILE A 3 -49.93 -1.53 0.21
N LYS A 4 -50.52 -2.30 1.14
CA LYS A 4 -51.35 -1.75 2.23
C LYS A 4 -50.59 -0.93 3.29
N VAL A 5 -49.26 -1.06 3.38
CA VAL A 5 -48.45 -0.29 4.35
C VAL A 5 -48.13 1.12 3.83
N ALA A 6 -48.02 1.27 2.50
CA ALA A 6 -47.79 2.58 1.88
C ALA A 6 -49.05 3.46 1.88
N GLU A 7 -50.23 2.87 1.66
CA GLU A 7 -51.52 3.58 1.72
C GLU A 7 -51.84 4.05 3.15
N PHE A 8 -51.54 3.23 4.17
CA PHE A 8 -51.75 3.61 5.58
C PHE A 8 -50.84 4.76 6.05
N ALA A 9 -49.63 4.86 5.46
CA ALA A 9 -48.69 5.95 5.75
C ALA A 9 -49.10 7.28 5.09
N ILE A 10 -49.82 7.23 3.97
CA ILE A 10 -50.35 8.42 3.28
C ILE A 10 -51.60 8.94 4.02
N GLU A 11 -52.51 8.06 4.42
CA GLU A 11 -53.70 8.42 5.22
C GLU A 11 -53.33 9.02 6.59
N LEU A 12 -52.28 8.51 7.25
CA LEU A 12 -51.78 9.11 8.50
C LEU A 12 -51.23 10.52 8.28
N ASN A 13 -50.61 10.79 7.14
CA ASN A 13 -49.99 12.08 6.83
C ASN A 13 -51.05 13.16 6.50
N GLU A 14 -52.19 12.77 5.93
CA GLU A 14 -53.34 13.67 5.71
C GLU A 14 -54.12 13.96 7.00
N LEU A 15 -54.23 12.97 7.90
CA LEU A 15 -54.82 13.15 9.24
C LEU A 15 -53.99 14.06 10.16
N ILE A 16 -52.66 14.08 10.01
CA ILE A 16 -51.76 14.95 10.78
C ILE A 16 -51.78 16.40 10.28
N ASN A 17 -52.00 16.63 8.98
CA ASN A 17 -52.03 17.97 8.39
C ASN A 17 -53.37 18.73 8.53
N SER A 18 -54.41 18.08 9.04
CA SER A 18 -55.75 18.66 9.21
C SER A 18 -56.08 19.11 10.64
N SER A 19 -55.16 18.98 11.60
CA SER A 19 -55.39 19.34 13.01
C SER A 19 -54.51 20.52 13.46
N PRO A 20 -55.06 21.67 13.91
CA PRO A 20 -54.27 22.88 14.21
C PRO A 20 -53.49 22.85 15.52
N ARG A 21 -53.32 21.69 16.15
CA ARG A 21 -52.66 21.59 17.47
C ARG A 21 -51.82 20.32 17.58
N MET A 22 -50.58 20.37 17.13
CA MET A 22 -49.46 19.71 17.81
C MET A 22 -48.14 20.33 17.34
N GLY A 23 -47.40 20.91 18.29
CA GLY A 23 -46.06 21.41 18.08
C GLY A 23 -45.09 20.29 17.69
N SER A 24 -44.29 20.56 16.66
CA SER A 24 -42.94 20.04 16.43
C SER A 24 -42.64 18.62 16.94
N LEU A 25 -43.26 17.59 16.36
CA LEU A 25 -42.69 16.24 16.36
C LEU A 25 -41.77 16.10 15.15
N ARG A 26 -40.48 16.45 15.32
CA ARG A 26 -39.43 16.05 14.38
C ARG A 26 -39.20 14.55 14.53
N ILE A 27 -39.82 13.76 13.66
CA ILE A 27 -39.50 12.34 13.52
C ILE A 27 -38.11 12.24 12.87
N ASN A 28 -37.09 11.96 13.66
CA ASN A 28 -35.75 11.61 13.17
C ASN A 28 -35.78 10.18 12.63
N VAL A 29 -36.20 10.01 11.37
CA VAL A 29 -36.02 8.73 10.67
C VAL A 29 -34.53 8.57 10.38
N LYS A 30 -33.90 7.62 11.08
CA LYS A 30 -32.48 7.30 10.91
C LYS A 30 -32.32 6.60 9.55
N MET A 31 -31.94 7.34 8.51
CA MET A 31 -31.68 6.77 7.18
C MET A 31 -30.63 5.66 7.24
N SER A 32 -30.85 4.60 6.48
CA SER A 32 -29.88 3.52 6.28
C SER A 32 -28.64 4.03 5.51
N LYS A 33 -27.49 3.35 5.66
CA LYS A 33 -26.27 3.69 4.90
C LYS A 33 -26.50 3.71 3.39
N GLU A 34 -27.37 2.85 2.88
CA GLU A 34 -27.69 2.77 1.44
C GLU A 34 -28.49 4.00 0.96
N GLU A 35 -29.43 4.48 1.77
CA GLU A 35 -30.20 5.69 1.47
C GLU A 35 -29.31 6.93 1.47
N VAL A 36 -28.40 7.06 2.44
CA VAL A 36 -27.42 8.15 2.48
C VAL A 36 -26.51 8.10 1.24
N LEU A 37 -26.03 6.91 0.85
CA LEU A 37 -25.19 6.78 -0.33
C LEU A 37 -25.95 7.13 -1.63
N LYS A 38 -27.23 6.75 -1.72
CA LYS A 38 -28.09 7.09 -2.85
C LYS A 38 -28.29 8.61 -2.95
N GLU A 39 -28.53 9.27 -1.83
CA GLU A 39 -28.62 10.73 -1.76
C GLU A 39 -27.32 11.39 -2.23
N LYS A 40 -26.15 10.93 -1.77
CA LYS A 40 -24.86 11.49 -2.22
C LYS A 40 -24.58 11.27 -3.69
N ARG A 41 -25.00 10.15 -4.27
CA ARG A 41 -24.92 9.90 -5.72
C ARG A 41 -25.80 10.88 -6.52
N LEU A 42 -26.96 11.24 -6.00
CA LEU A 42 -27.84 12.25 -6.61
C LEU A 42 -27.29 13.67 -6.45
N GLN A 43 -26.63 13.96 -5.33
CA GLN A 43 -26.02 15.27 -5.06
C GLN A 43 -24.74 15.50 -5.89
N TYR A 44 -23.93 14.46 -6.10
CA TYR A 44 -22.63 14.55 -6.79
C TYR A 44 -22.51 13.59 -8.00
N PRO A 45 -23.47 13.58 -8.95
CA PRO A 45 -23.57 12.53 -9.97
C PRO A 45 -22.34 12.46 -10.89
N GLN A 46 -21.75 13.61 -11.22
CA GLN A 46 -20.57 13.68 -12.08
C GLN A 46 -19.32 13.12 -11.38
N LEU A 47 -19.16 13.39 -10.08
CA LEU A 47 -18.05 12.85 -9.28
C LEU A 47 -18.09 11.32 -9.26
N PHE A 48 -19.24 10.73 -8.90
CA PHE A 48 -19.38 9.27 -8.86
C PHE A 48 -19.22 8.63 -10.23
N LYS A 49 -19.67 9.29 -11.30
CA LYS A 49 -19.47 8.81 -12.68
C LYS A 49 -17.98 8.78 -13.06
N ILE A 50 -17.25 9.86 -12.79
CA ILE A 50 -15.81 9.96 -13.07
C ILE A 50 -15.02 8.93 -12.24
N ASP A 51 -15.32 8.84 -10.94
CA ASP A 51 -14.70 7.87 -10.03
C ASP A 51 -14.91 6.42 -10.49
N ALA A 52 -16.14 6.05 -10.88
CA ALA A 52 -16.45 4.73 -11.41
C ALA A 52 -15.74 4.43 -12.74
N ASN A 53 -15.65 5.41 -13.64
CA ASN A 53 -14.89 5.27 -14.88
C ASN A 53 -13.40 5.04 -14.59
N LEU A 54 -12.81 5.81 -13.69
CA LEU A 54 -11.41 5.66 -13.30
C LEU A 54 -11.14 4.29 -12.67
N ASP A 55 -12.02 3.79 -11.80
CA ASP A 55 -11.92 2.42 -11.24
C ASP A 55 -11.86 1.34 -12.32
N GLN A 56 -12.69 1.44 -13.36
CA GLN A 56 -12.64 0.49 -14.48
C GLN A 56 -11.32 0.54 -15.26
N LEU A 57 -10.73 1.72 -15.39
CA LEU A 57 -9.44 1.90 -16.06
C LEU A 57 -8.27 1.39 -15.20
N VAL A 58 -8.26 1.73 -13.91
CA VAL A 58 -7.19 1.37 -12.96
C VAL A 58 -7.06 -0.13 -12.77
N LYS A 59 -8.18 -0.88 -12.77
CA LYS A 59 -8.16 -2.35 -12.66
C LYS A 59 -7.30 -3.07 -13.71
N LYS A 60 -6.98 -2.41 -14.83
CA LYS A 60 -6.11 -2.93 -15.89
C LYS A 60 -4.62 -2.70 -15.62
N ILE A 61 -4.27 -1.97 -14.57
CA ILE A 61 -2.97 -1.31 -14.35
C ILE A 61 -2.40 -1.73 -12.98
N GLU A 62 -1.90 -2.97 -12.87
CA GLU A 62 -1.20 -3.45 -11.67
C GLU A 62 0.31 -3.60 -11.93
N LEU A 63 1.08 -2.54 -11.64
CA LEU A 63 2.53 -2.47 -11.97
C LEU A 63 3.36 -3.65 -11.43
N ILE A 64 3.12 -4.06 -10.18
CA ILE A 64 3.91 -5.12 -9.52
C ILE A 64 3.85 -6.44 -10.31
N SER A 65 2.71 -6.72 -10.92
CA SER A 65 2.47 -7.92 -11.73
C SER A 65 3.29 -7.96 -13.02
N TYR A 66 3.81 -6.81 -13.51
CA TYR A 66 4.61 -6.70 -14.72
C TYR A 66 6.11 -6.49 -14.47
N VAL A 67 6.48 -5.84 -13.35
CA VAL A 67 7.88 -5.47 -13.07
C VAL A 67 8.71 -6.62 -12.47
N ASN A 68 8.09 -7.73 -12.07
CA ASN A 68 8.82 -8.92 -11.59
C ASN A 68 9.44 -9.68 -12.77
N PRO A 69 10.78 -9.88 -12.80
CA PRO A 69 11.40 -10.67 -13.85
C PRO A 69 10.94 -12.14 -13.84
N LEU A 70 10.93 -12.75 -15.03
CA LEU A 70 10.54 -14.14 -15.24
C LEU A 70 11.68 -15.15 -15.02
N ASN A 71 12.94 -14.68 -15.04
CA ASN A 71 14.15 -15.51 -15.02
C ASN A 71 15.08 -15.22 -13.82
N ILE A 72 14.52 -14.83 -12.66
CA ILE A 72 15.30 -14.40 -11.48
C ILE A 72 16.35 -15.45 -11.05
N GLU A 73 15.94 -16.70 -10.84
CA GLU A 73 16.84 -17.75 -10.33
C GLU A 73 17.96 -18.09 -11.31
N THR A 74 17.63 -18.15 -12.62
CA THR A 74 18.62 -18.40 -13.67
C THR A 74 19.67 -17.28 -13.72
N GLU A 75 19.25 -16.02 -13.69
CA GLU A 75 20.20 -14.90 -13.71
C GLU A 75 20.99 -14.78 -12.41
N LYS A 76 20.40 -15.15 -11.27
CA LYS A 76 21.11 -15.21 -9.99
C LYS A 76 22.25 -16.22 -10.04
N GLN A 77 21.99 -17.43 -10.53
CA GLN A 77 23.01 -18.47 -10.68
C GLN A 77 24.14 -18.01 -11.62
N ARG A 78 23.79 -17.41 -12.75
CA ARG A 78 24.77 -16.84 -13.70
C ARG A 78 25.62 -15.75 -13.06
N PHE A 79 24.99 -14.78 -12.39
CA PHE A 79 25.69 -13.68 -11.71
C PHE A 79 26.70 -14.22 -10.68
N PHE A 80 26.29 -15.21 -9.87
CA PHE A 80 27.18 -15.84 -8.89
C PHE A 80 28.29 -16.67 -9.53
N ALA A 81 28.00 -17.43 -10.59
CA ALA A 81 28.99 -18.21 -11.33
C ALA A 81 30.05 -17.31 -11.99
N SER A 82 29.65 -16.12 -12.46
CA SER A 82 30.56 -15.10 -13.00
C SER A 82 31.41 -14.37 -11.95
N LYS A 83 31.31 -14.76 -10.67
CA LYS A 83 31.92 -14.04 -9.53
C LYS A 83 31.52 -12.57 -9.49
N TYR A 84 30.24 -12.30 -9.74
CA TYR A 84 29.61 -10.97 -9.65
C TYR A 84 29.99 -9.98 -10.78
N VAL A 85 30.62 -10.45 -11.86
CA VAL A 85 31.09 -9.58 -12.96
C VAL A 85 30.00 -9.36 -14.02
N GLU A 86 29.24 -10.39 -14.38
CA GLU A 86 28.23 -10.30 -15.44
C GLU A 86 26.87 -9.86 -14.88
N SER A 87 26.45 -8.62 -15.17
CA SER A 87 25.15 -8.12 -14.71
C SER A 87 23.96 -8.95 -15.25
N PRO A 88 22.94 -9.24 -14.42
CA PRO A 88 21.73 -9.95 -14.84
C PRO A 88 20.99 -9.31 -16.02
N VAL A 89 20.47 -10.15 -16.92
CA VAL A 89 19.59 -9.74 -18.04
C VAL A 89 18.18 -10.25 -17.78
N PHE A 90 17.35 -9.39 -17.18
CA PHE A 90 16.00 -9.73 -16.80
C PHE A 90 15.00 -9.72 -17.96
N LYS A 91 14.11 -10.71 -17.98
CA LYS A 91 13.00 -10.83 -18.93
C LYS A 91 11.67 -10.50 -18.25
N TYR A 92 10.81 -9.75 -18.93
CA TYR A 92 9.53 -9.27 -18.40
C TYR A 92 8.34 -9.76 -19.23
N ARG A 93 7.15 -9.69 -18.64
CA ARG A 93 5.89 -10.04 -19.30
C ARG A 93 5.55 -9.02 -20.38
N LYS A 94 4.92 -9.48 -21.47
CA LYS A 94 4.33 -8.60 -22.47
C LYS A 94 3.05 -7.97 -21.93
N LEU A 95 2.75 -6.75 -22.39
CA LEU A 95 1.57 -6.02 -21.97
C LEU A 95 0.32 -6.55 -22.69
N PRO A 96 -0.76 -6.83 -21.95
CA PRO A 96 -2.00 -7.32 -22.54
C PRO A 96 -2.95 -6.20 -23.00
N PHE A 97 -2.49 -4.94 -22.99
CA PHE A 97 -3.29 -3.77 -23.32
C PHE A 97 -2.48 -2.73 -24.11
N ASP A 98 -3.19 -1.78 -24.71
CA ASP A 98 -2.64 -0.63 -25.44
C ASP A 98 -2.46 0.57 -24.49
N PRO A 99 -1.21 0.97 -24.14
CA PRO A 99 -0.94 2.08 -23.24
C PRO A 99 -1.49 3.42 -23.74
N TYR A 100 -1.37 3.67 -25.05
CA TYR A 100 -1.81 4.93 -25.66
C TYR A 100 -3.32 5.10 -25.59
N LYS A 101 -4.09 4.04 -25.86
CA LYS A 101 -5.56 4.05 -25.68
C LYS A 101 -5.95 4.29 -24.22
N LEU A 102 -5.24 3.69 -23.27
CA LEU A 102 -5.51 3.95 -21.85
C LEU A 102 -5.24 5.41 -21.49
N HIS A 103 -4.14 6.00 -21.97
CA HIS A 103 -3.88 7.43 -21.79
C HIS A 103 -5.05 8.29 -22.27
N GLN A 104 -5.53 8.08 -23.49
CA GLN A 104 -6.67 8.82 -24.02
C GLN A 104 -7.90 8.72 -23.11
N LEU A 105 -8.21 7.53 -22.60
CA LEU A 105 -9.34 7.30 -21.71
C LEU A 105 -9.19 7.98 -20.34
N PHE A 106 -7.97 8.07 -19.80
CA PHE A 106 -7.71 8.82 -18.56
C PHE A 106 -7.87 10.33 -18.75
N PHE A 107 -7.33 10.87 -19.85
CA PHE A 107 -7.39 12.30 -20.13
C PHE A 107 -8.75 12.79 -20.66
N SER A 108 -9.62 11.88 -21.13
CA SER A 108 -10.98 12.23 -21.57
C SER A 108 -11.98 12.44 -20.42
N GLN A 109 -11.57 12.24 -19.17
CA GLN A 109 -12.47 12.42 -18.02
C GLN A 109 -12.80 13.92 -17.83
N GLN A 110 -14.09 14.24 -17.74
CA GLN A 110 -14.59 15.62 -17.64
C GLN A 110 -14.57 16.13 -16.20
N ILE A 111 -13.37 16.24 -15.62
CA ILE A 111 -13.17 16.63 -14.21
C ILE A 111 -13.64 18.05 -13.91
N ASP A 112 -13.72 18.93 -14.90
CA ASP A 112 -14.30 20.27 -14.83
C ASP A 112 -15.75 20.26 -14.28
N ARG A 113 -16.46 19.13 -14.43
CA ARG A 113 -17.82 18.94 -13.90
C ARG A 113 -17.87 18.65 -12.39
N ILE A 114 -16.73 18.44 -11.73
CA ILE A 114 -16.65 18.28 -10.27
C ILE A 114 -16.73 19.67 -9.63
N LYS A 115 -17.85 19.99 -8.97
CA LYS A 115 -18.10 21.34 -8.43
C LYS A 115 -17.08 21.79 -7.38
N ASP A 116 -16.75 20.94 -6.42
CA ASP A 116 -15.78 21.24 -5.37
C ASP A 116 -14.35 21.29 -5.93
N GLU A 117 -13.70 22.44 -5.81
CA GLU A 117 -12.40 22.72 -6.43
C GLU A 117 -11.28 21.85 -5.85
N GLN A 118 -11.29 21.61 -4.54
CA GLN A 118 -10.29 20.78 -3.88
C GLN A 118 -10.40 19.32 -4.32
N ILE A 119 -11.63 18.80 -4.43
CA ILE A 119 -11.88 17.45 -4.95
C ILE A 119 -11.51 17.38 -6.44
N ARG A 120 -11.82 18.40 -7.23
CA ARG A 120 -11.46 18.47 -8.65
C ARG A 120 -9.95 18.39 -8.86
N ALA A 121 -9.18 19.20 -8.14
CA ALA A 121 -7.72 19.19 -8.18
C ALA A 121 -7.16 17.82 -7.78
N PHE A 122 -7.74 17.20 -6.75
CA PHE A 122 -7.37 15.84 -6.37
C PHE A 122 -7.62 14.79 -7.47
N TYR A 123 -8.76 14.83 -8.17
CA TYR A 123 -9.01 13.91 -9.28
C TYR A 123 -8.13 14.18 -10.51
N GLN A 124 -7.70 15.43 -10.69
CA GLN A 124 -6.68 15.78 -11.68
C GLN A 124 -5.35 15.08 -11.37
N ASP A 125 -4.91 15.15 -10.11
CA ASP A 125 -3.70 14.44 -9.64
C ASP A 125 -3.83 12.92 -9.79
N VAL A 126 -5.01 12.36 -9.52
CA VAL A 126 -5.30 10.93 -9.73
C VAL A 126 -5.07 10.56 -11.20
N ILE A 127 -5.61 11.34 -12.15
CA ILE A 127 -5.42 11.10 -13.58
C ILE A 127 -3.95 11.16 -13.96
N TYR A 128 -3.23 12.21 -13.54
CA TYR A 128 -1.80 12.36 -13.83
C TYR A 128 -0.97 11.22 -13.23
N PHE A 129 -1.28 10.80 -12.01
CA PHE A 129 -0.59 9.71 -11.34
C PHE A 129 -0.75 8.38 -12.09
N TYR A 130 -1.98 8.01 -12.44
CA TYR A 130 -2.23 6.75 -13.17
C TYR A 130 -1.71 6.80 -14.60
N ALA A 131 -1.75 7.96 -15.28
CA ALA A 131 -1.09 8.16 -16.55
C ALA A 131 0.42 7.89 -16.44
N ASN A 132 1.11 8.48 -15.46
CA ASN A 132 2.53 8.21 -15.24
C ASN A 132 2.81 6.73 -14.92
N MET A 133 1.91 6.07 -14.20
CA MET A 133 2.03 4.63 -13.93
C MET A 133 1.89 3.79 -15.20
N ILE A 134 1.04 4.17 -16.16
CA ILE A 134 0.95 3.52 -17.47
C ILE A 134 2.28 3.64 -18.22
N GLN A 135 2.88 4.85 -18.27
CA GLN A 135 4.19 5.05 -18.91
C GLN A 135 5.28 4.20 -18.23
N CYS A 136 5.24 4.11 -16.91
CA CYS A 136 6.13 3.25 -16.14
C CYS A 136 5.98 1.77 -16.57
N ILE A 137 4.75 1.26 -16.69
CA ILE A 137 4.49 -0.11 -17.17
C ILE A 137 4.94 -0.32 -18.62
N GLU A 138 4.64 0.63 -19.51
CA GLU A 138 5.01 0.60 -20.93
C GLU A 138 6.53 0.48 -21.14
N THR A 139 7.29 1.12 -20.27
CA THR A 139 8.74 1.23 -20.41
C THR A 139 9.52 0.16 -19.67
N ILE A 140 8.88 -0.80 -18.98
CA ILE A 140 9.54 -1.90 -18.28
C ILE A 140 10.54 -2.62 -19.21
N GLY A 141 11.79 -2.76 -18.74
CA GLY A 141 12.87 -3.42 -19.48
C GLY A 141 13.55 -2.51 -20.51
N GLN A 142 13.11 -1.26 -20.70
CA GLN A 142 13.71 -0.30 -21.63
C GLN A 142 14.77 0.61 -20.97
N GLY A 143 15.41 0.14 -19.89
CA GLY A 143 16.50 0.82 -19.20
C GLY A 143 16.12 2.22 -18.69
N LYS A 144 16.82 3.25 -19.17
CA LYS A 144 16.66 4.65 -18.69
C LYS A 144 15.24 5.19 -18.80
N LYS A 145 14.47 4.75 -19.82
CA LYS A 145 13.06 5.17 -19.97
C LYS A 145 12.22 4.75 -18.77
N PHE A 146 12.33 3.49 -18.35
CA PHE A 146 11.68 3.00 -17.13
C PHE A 146 12.17 3.75 -15.90
N PHE A 147 13.48 3.93 -15.78
CA PHE A 147 14.07 4.59 -14.63
C PHE A 147 13.49 6.00 -14.40
N TYR A 148 13.41 6.83 -15.45
CA TYR A 148 12.85 8.18 -15.31
C TYR A 148 11.35 8.17 -14.96
N ASN A 149 10.58 7.25 -15.54
CA ASN A 149 9.17 7.09 -15.16
C ASN A 149 9.01 6.61 -13.72
N SER A 150 9.85 5.67 -13.28
CA SER A 150 9.90 5.20 -11.90
C SER A 150 10.26 6.35 -10.95
N LEU A 151 11.25 7.18 -11.29
CA LEU A 151 11.60 8.37 -10.52
C LEU A 151 10.44 9.37 -10.44
N SER A 152 9.70 9.58 -11.53
CA SER A 152 8.54 10.48 -11.50
C SER A 152 7.43 9.98 -10.57
N THR A 153 7.24 8.66 -10.47
CA THR A 153 6.19 8.07 -9.61
C THR A 153 6.63 7.90 -8.16
N TYR A 154 7.85 7.43 -7.94
CA TYR A 154 8.35 7.00 -6.63
C TYR A 154 9.45 7.90 -6.07
N GLY A 155 9.93 8.88 -6.81
CA GLY A 155 10.96 9.84 -6.40
C GLY A 155 12.33 9.22 -6.12
N THR A 156 13.22 10.07 -5.60
CA THR A 156 14.59 9.73 -5.19
C THR A 156 14.73 9.76 -3.67
N PRO A 157 15.62 8.94 -3.07
CA PRO A 157 15.99 9.13 -1.67
C PRO A 157 16.69 10.49 -1.52
N THR A 158 16.34 11.22 -0.48
CA THR A 158 16.99 12.49 -0.15
C THR A 158 18.32 12.25 0.56
N LYS A 159 19.16 13.28 0.68
CA LYS A 159 20.38 13.22 1.50
C LYS A 159 20.07 12.79 2.95
N LYS A 160 18.92 13.21 3.50
CA LYS A 160 18.47 12.80 4.85
C LYS A 160 18.13 11.31 4.90
N ASP A 161 17.44 10.78 3.89
CA ASP A 161 17.08 9.36 3.85
C ASP A 161 18.34 8.48 3.78
N VAL A 162 19.35 8.88 3.00
CA VAL A 162 20.65 8.19 2.92
C VAL A 162 21.41 8.26 4.25
N GLN A 163 21.40 9.41 4.93
CA GLN A 163 22.01 9.55 6.25
C GLN A 163 21.33 8.67 7.29
N ASN A 164 20.00 8.63 7.29
CA ASN A 164 19.21 7.77 8.18
C ASN A 164 19.49 6.28 7.92
N ALA A 165 19.55 5.87 6.66
CA ALA A 165 19.92 4.51 6.28
C ALA A 165 21.32 4.14 6.79
N LYS A 166 22.31 5.01 6.55
CA LYS A 166 23.66 4.80 7.07
C LYS A 166 23.66 4.72 8.60
N PHE A 167 22.98 5.62 9.30
CA PHE A 167 22.87 5.62 10.76
C PHE A 167 22.37 4.27 11.30
N ILE A 168 21.29 3.72 10.73
CA ILE A 168 20.76 2.39 11.09
C ILE A 168 21.82 1.29 10.92
N LEU A 169 22.61 1.35 9.85
CA LEU A 169 23.62 0.34 9.54
C LEU A 169 24.86 0.40 10.45
N HIS A 170 25.04 1.44 11.28
CA HIS A 170 26.16 1.51 12.25
C HIS A 170 25.91 0.70 13.52
N PHE A 171 24.67 0.29 13.79
CA PHE A 171 24.36 -0.52 14.97
C PHE A 171 24.84 -1.95 14.76
N SER A 172 25.33 -2.61 15.82
CA SER A 172 25.69 -4.03 15.79
C SER A 172 24.46 -4.90 15.52
N ASP A 173 24.66 -6.08 14.95
CA ASP A 173 23.56 -7.05 14.78
C ASP A 173 23.06 -7.57 16.13
N GLU A 174 21.77 -7.90 16.17
CA GLU A 174 21.15 -8.54 17.33
C GLU A 174 21.55 -10.02 17.38
N PRO A 175 21.67 -10.60 18.59
CA PRO A 175 21.86 -12.03 18.73
C PRO A 175 20.69 -12.78 18.08
N LEU A 176 21.00 -13.91 17.45
CA LEU A 176 19.98 -14.78 16.87
C LEU A 176 19.09 -15.32 17.99
N SER A 177 17.78 -15.16 17.84
CA SER A 177 16.79 -15.77 18.71
C SER A 177 16.15 -16.98 18.04
N GLU A 178 15.63 -17.91 18.84
CA GLU A 178 14.92 -19.10 18.33
C GLU A 178 13.72 -18.72 17.44
N ASP A 179 13.06 -17.60 17.74
CA ASP A 179 11.95 -17.06 16.94
C ASP A 179 12.36 -16.63 15.51
N MET A 180 13.67 -16.52 15.25
CA MET A 180 14.25 -16.21 13.94
C MET A 180 14.62 -17.45 13.12
N GLU A 181 14.56 -18.65 13.70
CA GLU A 181 14.83 -19.89 12.99
C GLU A 181 13.70 -20.24 12.02
N LYS A 182 14.07 -20.52 10.77
CA LYS A 182 13.13 -20.88 9.70
C LYS A 182 12.78 -22.36 9.80
N LYS A 183 11.60 -22.66 10.35
CA LYS A 183 11.11 -24.04 10.53
C LYS A 183 9.65 -24.28 10.09
N TYR A 184 8.91 -23.21 9.79
CA TYR A 184 7.49 -23.31 9.44
C TYR A 184 7.31 -23.39 7.92
N SER A 185 6.47 -24.33 7.50
CA SER A 185 6.09 -24.54 6.10
C SER A 185 5.06 -23.50 5.64
N PRO A 186 4.77 -23.41 4.32
CA PRO A 186 3.67 -22.58 3.82
C PRO A 186 2.30 -22.96 4.38
N GLU A 187 2.10 -24.23 4.74
CA GLU A 187 0.85 -24.70 5.33
C GLU A 187 0.72 -24.26 6.80
N ASP A 188 1.82 -24.29 7.56
CA ASP A 188 1.86 -23.71 8.90
C ASP A 188 1.58 -22.20 8.86
N ALA A 189 2.12 -21.51 7.85
CA ALA A 189 1.86 -20.10 7.62
C ALA A 189 0.38 -19.84 7.32
N ARG A 190 -0.26 -20.69 6.50
CA ARG A 190 -1.71 -20.61 6.22
C ARG A 190 -2.52 -20.67 7.51
N LEU A 191 -2.28 -21.69 8.35
CA LEU A 191 -2.97 -21.87 9.62
C LEU A 191 -2.76 -20.67 10.57
N PHE A 192 -1.53 -20.16 10.64
CA PHE A 192 -1.21 -18.97 11.43
C PHE A 192 -2.00 -17.74 10.96
N PHE A 193 -2.07 -17.50 9.64
CA PHE A 193 -2.79 -16.36 9.08
C PHE A 193 -4.31 -16.48 9.21
N GLU A 194 -4.85 -17.68 9.09
CA GLU A 194 -6.27 -17.97 9.34
C GLU A 194 -6.64 -17.67 10.79
N ASN A 195 -5.84 -18.12 11.76
CA ASN A 195 -6.06 -17.77 13.16
C ASN A 195 -5.88 -16.25 13.40
N PHE A 196 -4.86 -15.63 12.81
CA PHE A 196 -4.62 -14.21 12.97
C PHE A 196 -5.73 -13.34 12.39
N VAL A 197 -6.49 -13.79 11.38
CA VAL A 197 -7.58 -12.97 10.82
C VAL A 197 -8.84 -12.98 11.67
N GLU A 198 -9.04 -13.97 12.55
CA GLU A 198 -10.26 -14.13 13.38
C GLU A 198 -10.55 -12.91 14.29
N GLN A 199 -9.51 -12.15 14.62
CA GLN A 199 -9.64 -10.87 15.35
C GLN A 199 -10.26 -9.73 14.50
N TYR A 200 -10.42 -9.94 13.19
CA TYR A 200 -11.03 -9.02 12.24
C TYR A 200 -12.34 -9.57 11.70
N ASN A 201 -13.30 -8.68 11.44
CA ASN A 201 -14.60 -9.03 10.90
C ASN A 201 -14.63 -8.96 9.35
N PHE A 202 -13.67 -9.61 8.70
CA PHE A 202 -13.62 -9.78 7.24
C PHE A 202 -13.00 -11.13 6.87
N PRO A 203 -13.36 -11.72 5.71
CA PRO A 203 -12.82 -13.02 5.32
C PRO A 203 -11.36 -12.94 4.89
N LEU A 204 -10.66 -14.06 4.92
CA LEU A 204 -9.32 -14.21 4.38
C LEU A 204 -9.31 -15.23 3.24
N ASN A 205 -8.92 -14.80 2.05
CA ASN A 205 -8.67 -15.70 0.92
C ASN A 205 -7.17 -15.94 0.81
N ILE A 206 -6.71 -17.19 0.88
CA ILE A 206 -5.29 -17.54 0.73
C ILE A 206 -5.08 -18.24 -0.61
N ALA A 207 -4.01 -17.87 -1.32
CA ALA A 207 -3.58 -18.57 -2.52
C ALA A 207 -2.05 -18.77 -2.51
N TYR A 208 -1.58 -19.79 -3.21
CA TYR A 208 -0.16 -20.11 -3.29
C TYR A 208 0.47 -19.66 -4.62
N SER A 209 1.64 -19.03 -4.57
CA SER A 209 2.33 -18.50 -5.76
C SER A 209 3.81 -18.88 -5.82
N THR A 210 4.35 -18.99 -7.04
CA THR A 210 5.80 -19.15 -7.31
C THR A 210 6.43 -17.86 -7.86
N SER A 211 5.62 -16.88 -8.26
CA SER A 211 6.08 -15.69 -9.00
C SER A 211 6.21 -14.44 -8.16
N ILE A 212 5.95 -14.51 -6.85
CA ILE A 212 6.07 -13.38 -5.94
C ILE A 212 7.50 -13.24 -5.41
N ALA A 213 7.98 -12.00 -5.35
CA ALA A 213 9.33 -11.68 -4.86
C ALA A 213 9.45 -11.70 -3.32
N ALA A 214 8.33 -11.57 -2.61
CA ALA A 214 8.25 -11.68 -1.15
C ALA A 214 7.75 -13.07 -0.74
N ASP A 215 7.92 -13.43 0.52
CA ASP A 215 7.47 -14.73 1.04
C ASP A 215 5.94 -14.77 1.21
N ALA A 216 5.29 -13.63 1.46
CA ALA A 216 3.86 -13.42 1.31
C ALA A 216 3.55 -11.99 0.83
N MET A 217 2.38 -11.77 0.23
CA MET A 217 1.88 -10.43 -0.14
C MET A 217 0.36 -10.41 -0.36
N VAL A 218 -0.30 -9.30 -0.06
CA VAL A 218 -1.69 -9.07 -0.47
C VAL A 218 -1.78 -8.75 -1.96
N GLN A 219 -2.62 -9.50 -2.67
CA GLN A 219 -3.11 -9.16 -3.99
C GLN A 219 -4.46 -8.46 -3.88
N ASN A 220 -4.46 -7.17 -4.20
CA ASN A 220 -5.61 -6.30 -4.02
C ASN A 220 -6.81 -6.66 -4.90
N SER A 221 -6.56 -7.04 -6.15
CA SER A 221 -7.61 -7.32 -7.14
C SER A 221 -8.50 -8.50 -6.73
N SER A 222 -7.92 -9.50 -6.06
CA SER A 222 -8.59 -10.71 -5.60
C SER A 222 -8.86 -10.73 -4.09
N GLN A 223 -8.50 -9.66 -3.37
CA GLN A 223 -8.51 -9.61 -1.90
C GLN A 223 -7.88 -10.87 -1.28
N SER A 224 -6.74 -11.30 -1.79
CA SER A 224 -6.11 -12.56 -1.39
C SER A 224 -4.72 -12.33 -0.79
N LEU A 225 -4.38 -13.11 0.24
CA LEU A 225 -3.01 -13.24 0.72
C LEU A 225 -2.31 -14.34 -0.08
N LEU A 226 -1.29 -13.96 -0.84
CA LEU A 226 -0.45 -14.90 -1.58
C LEU A 226 0.66 -15.40 -0.67
N ILE A 227 0.85 -16.72 -0.57
CA ILE A 227 1.95 -17.37 0.14
C ILE A 227 2.89 -18.03 -0.88
N LYS A 228 4.20 -17.84 -0.73
CA LYS A 228 5.19 -18.43 -1.63
C LYS A 228 5.32 -19.94 -1.38
N LYS A 229 5.12 -20.77 -2.41
CA LYS A 229 5.05 -22.24 -2.30
C LYS A 229 6.25 -22.94 -1.65
N ASN A 230 7.45 -22.37 -1.80
CA ASN A 230 8.69 -22.98 -1.30
C ASN A 230 9.36 -22.13 -0.22
N ALA A 231 8.61 -21.21 0.41
CA ALA A 231 9.13 -20.42 1.51
C ALA A 231 9.15 -21.24 2.80
N VAL A 232 10.17 -20.98 3.62
CA VAL A 232 10.26 -21.46 5.00
C VAL A 232 10.28 -20.23 5.89
N PHE A 233 9.40 -20.20 6.88
CA PHE A 233 9.16 -19.05 7.73
C PHE A 233 9.73 -19.27 9.13
N SER A 234 10.15 -18.20 9.77
CA SER A 234 10.33 -18.17 11.22
C SER A 234 9.08 -17.67 11.94
N LYS A 235 9.00 -17.88 13.26
CA LYS A 235 7.89 -17.39 14.07
C LYS A 235 7.78 -15.85 14.02
N ASN A 236 8.91 -15.15 14.10
CA ASN A 236 8.95 -13.70 13.94
C ASN A 236 8.49 -13.26 12.54
N GLN A 237 8.87 -13.98 11.48
CA GLN A 237 8.41 -13.66 10.12
C GLN A 237 6.90 -13.82 9.96
N LEU A 238 6.30 -14.89 10.52
CA LEU A 238 4.84 -15.07 10.52
C LEU A 238 4.14 -13.90 11.21
N LEU A 239 4.62 -13.49 12.40
CA LEU A 239 4.07 -12.35 13.11
C LEU A 239 4.24 -11.02 12.34
N THR A 240 5.42 -10.82 11.74
CA THR A 240 5.72 -9.63 10.92
C THR A 240 4.76 -9.55 9.73
N LEU A 241 4.64 -10.62 8.95
CA LEU A 241 3.77 -10.68 7.78
C LEU A 241 2.29 -10.55 8.14
N ALA A 242 1.84 -11.13 9.25
CA ALA A 242 0.46 -11.00 9.68
C ALA A 242 0.10 -9.54 10.03
N ASN A 243 0.95 -8.83 10.77
CA ASN A 243 0.71 -7.42 11.09
C ASN A 243 0.85 -6.52 9.85
N HIS A 244 1.77 -6.83 8.94
CA HIS A 244 2.01 -6.06 7.72
C HIS A 244 0.90 -6.26 6.66
N GLU A 245 0.71 -7.51 6.24
CA GLU A 245 -0.18 -7.88 5.14
C GLU A 245 -1.65 -7.89 5.58
N ILE A 246 -1.97 -8.53 6.70
CA ILE A 246 -3.37 -8.60 7.19
C ILE A 246 -3.73 -7.31 7.94
N GLY A 247 -2.90 -6.93 8.92
CA GLY A 247 -3.18 -5.80 9.81
C GLY A 247 -3.20 -4.44 9.12
N VAL A 248 -2.59 -4.28 7.95
CA VAL A 248 -2.62 -3.02 7.19
C VAL A 248 -3.17 -3.21 5.78
N HIS A 249 -2.56 -4.05 4.93
CA HIS A 249 -2.97 -4.11 3.52
C HIS A 249 -4.37 -4.70 3.32
N LEU A 250 -4.76 -5.76 4.04
CA LEU A 250 -6.15 -6.24 4.02
C LEU A 250 -7.11 -5.30 4.74
N VAL A 251 -6.76 -4.81 5.93
CA VAL A 251 -7.58 -3.82 6.68
C VAL A 251 -7.94 -2.62 5.79
N THR A 252 -6.95 -2.01 5.13
CA THR A 252 -7.18 -0.87 4.24
C THR A 252 -7.92 -1.28 2.97
N THR A 253 -7.71 -2.48 2.44
CA THR A 253 -8.48 -3.01 1.31
C THR A 253 -9.98 -3.14 1.65
N TYR A 254 -10.32 -3.76 2.78
CA TYR A 254 -11.71 -3.92 3.20
C TYR A 254 -12.35 -2.58 3.57
N ASN A 255 -11.63 -1.70 4.27
CA ASN A 255 -12.11 -0.34 4.53
C ASN A 255 -12.39 0.43 3.23
N ALA A 256 -11.50 0.32 2.25
CA ALA A 256 -11.67 0.97 0.95
C ALA A 256 -12.91 0.47 0.20
N MET A 257 -13.20 -0.83 0.26
CA MET A 257 -14.38 -1.41 -0.39
C MET A 257 -15.70 -0.86 0.17
N LEU A 258 -15.69 -0.48 1.45
CA LEU A 258 -16.82 0.13 2.14
C LEU A 258 -16.95 1.64 1.88
N GLN A 259 -15.98 2.27 1.22
CA GLN A 259 -16.05 3.69 0.89
C GLN A 259 -17.03 3.96 -0.28
N PRO A 260 -17.72 5.12 -0.27
CA PRO A 260 -18.57 5.55 -1.38
C PRO A 260 -17.84 5.64 -2.72
N LEU A 261 -16.62 6.19 -2.70
CA LEU A 261 -15.78 6.42 -3.87
C LEU A 261 -14.74 5.30 -4.01
N LYS A 262 -14.55 4.82 -5.24
CA LYS A 262 -13.63 3.73 -5.60
C LYS A 262 -12.17 4.16 -5.65
N VAL A 263 -11.89 5.46 -5.72
CA VAL A 263 -10.53 6.00 -5.61
C VAL A 263 -9.77 5.50 -4.37
N PHE A 264 -10.47 5.23 -3.26
CA PHE A 264 -9.89 4.65 -2.05
C PHE A 264 -9.44 3.19 -2.22
N SER A 265 -10.11 2.42 -3.10
CA SER A 265 -9.73 1.04 -3.45
C SER A 265 -8.62 1.00 -4.50
N ASN A 266 -8.65 1.95 -5.44
CA ASN A 266 -7.62 2.13 -6.45
C ASN A 266 -6.27 2.48 -5.81
N GLY A 267 -6.30 3.45 -4.91
CA GLY A 267 -5.13 4.04 -4.30
C GLY A 267 -4.96 5.49 -4.70
N LEU A 268 -4.78 6.35 -3.69
CA LEU A 268 -4.51 7.76 -3.89
C LEU A 268 -3.12 7.96 -4.50
N PRO A 269 -2.84 9.09 -5.17
CA PRO A 269 -1.50 9.37 -5.65
C PRO A 269 -0.49 9.28 -4.50
N ARG A 270 0.63 8.60 -4.77
CA ARG A 270 1.73 8.39 -3.81
C ARG A 270 1.33 7.64 -2.52
N ASN A 271 0.22 6.89 -2.50
CA ASN A 271 -0.23 6.12 -1.33
C ASN A 271 0.82 5.13 -0.79
N VAL A 272 1.69 4.59 -1.65
CA VAL A 272 2.66 3.56 -1.29
C VAL A 272 3.51 3.96 -0.08
N GLU A 273 4.01 5.19 -0.02
CA GLU A 273 4.82 5.61 1.14
C GLU A 273 4.05 5.58 2.46
N THR A 274 2.77 5.98 2.42
CA THR A 274 1.91 5.96 3.60
C THR A 274 1.54 4.54 3.98
N GLN A 275 1.15 3.71 3.01
CA GLN A 275 0.74 2.32 3.24
C GLN A 275 1.89 1.46 3.77
N GLU A 276 3.06 1.52 3.14
CA GLU A 276 4.24 0.78 3.62
C GLU A 276 4.73 1.32 4.97
N GLY A 277 4.62 2.64 5.20
CA GLY A 277 4.93 3.26 6.48
C GLY A 277 4.03 2.76 7.62
N LEU A 278 2.72 2.68 7.37
CA LEU A 278 1.75 2.10 8.32
C LEU A 278 2.07 0.63 8.58
N ALA A 279 2.33 -0.15 7.53
CA ALA A 279 2.59 -1.57 7.66
C ALA A 279 3.84 -1.86 8.51
N VAL A 280 4.97 -1.16 8.24
CA VAL A 280 6.18 -1.30 9.05
C VAL A 280 5.99 -0.73 10.47
N PHE A 281 5.19 0.33 10.63
CA PHE A 281 4.84 0.81 11.97
C PHE A 281 3.97 -0.20 12.75
N SER A 282 3.16 -1.00 12.07
CA SER A 282 2.43 -2.13 12.68
C SER A 282 3.37 -3.27 13.08
N GLU A 283 4.42 -3.54 12.28
CA GLU A 283 5.52 -4.43 12.70
C GLU A 283 6.15 -3.93 14.02
N TYR A 284 6.43 -2.62 14.12
CA TYR A 284 6.98 -1.99 15.32
C TYR A 284 6.04 -2.13 16.52
N MET A 285 4.79 -1.67 16.39
CA MET A 285 3.82 -1.67 17.50
C MET A 285 3.47 -3.08 17.99
N SER A 286 3.54 -4.09 17.12
CA SER A 286 3.30 -5.48 17.49
C SER A 286 4.50 -6.15 18.19
N GLY A 287 5.67 -5.51 18.20
CA GLY A 287 6.94 -6.09 18.67
C GLY A 287 7.58 -7.07 17.68
N ALA A 288 7.12 -7.07 16.42
CA ALA A 288 7.64 -7.95 15.37
C ALA A 288 8.82 -7.33 14.60
N LEU A 289 8.91 -6.00 14.53
CA LEU A 289 10.03 -5.32 13.87
C LEU A 289 11.34 -5.67 14.59
N THR A 290 12.34 -6.10 13.83
CA THR A 290 13.69 -6.42 14.31
C THR A 290 14.70 -5.42 13.77
N LEU A 291 15.89 -5.34 14.39
CA LEU A 291 16.96 -4.52 13.82
C LEU A 291 17.42 -5.06 12.46
N LYS A 292 17.43 -6.38 12.27
CA LYS A 292 17.69 -7.01 10.98
C LYS A 292 16.74 -6.49 9.89
N ARG A 293 15.44 -6.45 10.20
CA ARG A 293 14.42 -5.92 9.28
C ARG A 293 14.63 -4.42 9.02
N LEU A 294 14.92 -3.62 10.03
CA LEU A 294 15.18 -2.19 9.86
C LEU A 294 16.44 -1.93 8.99
N LYS A 295 17.50 -2.73 9.16
CA LYS A 295 18.70 -2.70 8.32
C LYS A 295 18.39 -3.10 6.87
N GLU A 296 17.51 -4.07 6.63
CA GLU A 296 17.04 -4.40 5.28
C GLU A 296 16.41 -3.19 4.58
N LEU A 297 15.57 -2.42 5.30
CA LEU A 297 14.98 -1.19 4.77
C LEU A 297 16.05 -0.12 4.49
N ALA A 298 17.07 0.00 5.34
CA ALA A 298 18.21 0.88 5.10
C ALA A 298 18.99 0.50 3.84
N TYR A 299 19.27 -0.79 3.64
CA TYR A 299 19.90 -1.28 2.41
C TYR A 299 19.09 -0.97 1.16
N ARG A 300 17.76 -1.08 1.20
CA ARG A 300 16.87 -0.71 0.09
C ARG A 300 16.97 0.78 -0.27
N VAL A 301 17.16 1.66 0.73
CA VAL A 301 17.42 3.09 0.50
C VAL A 301 18.77 3.29 -0.19
N LEU A 302 19.82 2.62 0.27
CA LEU A 302 21.16 2.72 -0.35
C LEU A 302 21.18 2.16 -1.78
N ALA A 303 20.48 1.06 -2.04
CA ALA A 303 20.33 0.52 -3.38
C ALA A 303 19.64 1.53 -4.32
N SER A 304 18.57 2.16 -3.86
CA SER A 304 17.88 3.22 -4.62
C SER A 304 18.76 4.44 -4.88
N ASP A 305 19.58 4.85 -3.89
CA ASP A 305 20.56 5.94 -4.03
C ASP A 305 21.65 5.60 -5.05
N SER A 306 22.11 4.35 -5.07
CA SER A 306 23.13 3.91 -6.03
C SER A 306 22.65 3.96 -7.49
N LEU A 307 21.38 3.64 -7.76
CA LEU A 307 20.79 3.77 -9.11
C LEU A 307 20.89 5.20 -9.65
N ILE A 308 20.62 6.18 -8.79
CA ILE A 308 20.66 7.60 -9.17
C ILE A 308 22.07 8.08 -9.45
N LYS A 309 23.06 7.45 -8.79
CA LYS A 309 24.48 7.67 -9.05
C LYS A 309 24.99 6.91 -10.28
N GLY A 310 24.12 6.19 -10.99
CA GLY A 310 24.46 5.48 -12.22
C GLY A 310 25.16 4.14 -12.01
N TYR A 311 25.04 3.54 -10.82
CA TYR A 311 25.65 2.25 -10.52
C TYR A 311 25.02 1.16 -11.39
N SER A 312 25.84 0.24 -11.89
CA SER A 312 25.35 -0.99 -12.49
C SER A 312 24.79 -1.95 -11.43
N PHE A 313 24.19 -3.06 -11.86
CA PHE A 313 23.75 -4.11 -10.93
C PHE A 313 24.93 -4.62 -10.10
N ALA A 314 26.06 -4.91 -10.75
CA ALA A 314 27.27 -5.40 -10.09
C ALA A 314 27.82 -4.37 -9.09
N ASP A 315 27.84 -3.09 -9.42
CA ASP A 315 28.33 -2.03 -8.51
C ASP A 315 27.45 -1.87 -7.28
N THR A 316 26.12 -1.90 -7.45
CA THR A 316 25.18 -1.85 -6.33
C THR A 316 25.33 -3.08 -5.43
N PHE A 317 25.48 -4.26 -6.04
CA PHE A 317 25.70 -5.51 -5.32
C PHE A 317 27.00 -5.46 -4.52
N ASP A 318 28.11 -5.05 -5.13
CA ASP A 318 29.41 -4.93 -4.47
C ASP A 318 29.36 -3.94 -3.30
N MET A 319 28.70 -2.79 -3.48
CA MET A 319 28.49 -1.84 -2.39
C MET A 319 27.78 -2.52 -1.20
N ILE A 320 26.71 -3.27 -1.44
CA ILE A 320 25.92 -3.89 -0.36
C ILE A 320 26.66 -5.08 0.26
N HIS A 321 27.23 -5.96 -0.57
CA HIS A 321 27.88 -7.20 -0.13
C HIS A 321 29.29 -6.94 0.42
N SER A 322 30.15 -6.29 -0.36
CA SER A 322 31.57 -6.12 -0.02
C SER A 322 31.79 -4.99 0.97
N LYS A 323 31.14 -3.83 0.80
CA LYS A 323 31.34 -2.68 1.69
C LYS A 323 30.47 -2.74 2.93
N TYR A 324 29.19 -3.10 2.81
CA TYR A 324 28.30 -3.21 3.98
C TYR A 324 28.15 -4.61 4.56
N LYS A 325 28.86 -5.61 4.02
CA LYS A 325 28.97 -6.97 4.60
C LYS A 325 27.66 -7.74 4.73
N LEU A 326 26.62 -7.37 3.98
CA LEU A 326 25.42 -8.19 3.88
C LEU A 326 25.73 -9.48 3.11
N ASN A 327 25.19 -10.62 3.52
CA ASN A 327 25.43 -11.88 2.81
C ASN A 327 24.98 -11.79 1.34
N ARG A 328 25.62 -12.58 0.46
CA ARG A 328 25.44 -12.49 -0.99
C ARG A 328 23.99 -12.69 -1.45
N ASP A 329 23.23 -13.55 -0.79
CA ASP A 329 21.86 -13.89 -1.21
C ASP A 329 20.89 -12.74 -0.90
N ASP A 330 21.02 -12.14 0.28
CA ASP A 330 20.25 -10.95 0.65
C ASP A 330 20.69 -9.72 -0.17
N ALA A 331 22.01 -9.55 -0.39
CA ALA A 331 22.54 -8.46 -1.21
C ALA A 331 22.05 -8.53 -2.66
N PHE A 332 22.01 -9.73 -3.25
CA PHE A 332 21.43 -9.94 -4.58
C PHE A 332 19.95 -9.58 -4.60
N THR A 333 19.19 -10.02 -3.60
CA THR A 333 17.74 -9.75 -3.51
C THR A 333 17.45 -8.25 -3.43
N ILE A 334 18.19 -7.50 -2.61
CA ILE A 334 18.03 -6.06 -2.50
C ILE A 334 18.42 -5.35 -3.80
N THR A 335 19.52 -5.78 -4.42
CA THR A 335 20.00 -5.23 -5.70
C THR A 335 18.99 -5.49 -6.82
N LEU A 336 18.47 -6.71 -6.94
CA LEU A 336 17.40 -7.09 -7.85
C LEU A 336 16.16 -6.21 -7.71
N ARG A 337 15.71 -5.99 -6.47
CA ARG A 337 14.51 -5.19 -6.22
C ARG A 337 14.67 -3.74 -6.67
N ALA A 338 15.88 -3.19 -6.58
CA ALA A 338 16.23 -1.87 -7.06
C ALA A 338 16.43 -1.85 -8.59
N HIS A 339 17.10 -2.83 -9.19
CA HIS A 339 17.46 -2.81 -10.61
C HIS A 339 16.40 -3.36 -11.57
N ARG A 340 15.39 -4.09 -11.08
CA ARG A 340 14.30 -4.60 -11.92
C ARG A 340 13.56 -3.47 -12.65
N GLY A 341 13.00 -3.79 -13.81
CA GLY A 341 12.36 -2.86 -14.73
C GLY A 341 13.32 -1.93 -15.47
N GLY A 342 14.57 -1.80 -15.03
CA GLY A 342 15.54 -0.78 -15.50
C GLY A 342 15.91 0.24 -14.42
N GLY A 343 15.43 0.08 -13.18
CA GLY A 343 15.68 0.98 -12.05
C GLY A 343 14.37 1.36 -11.36
N PHE A 344 14.02 0.66 -10.29
CA PHE A 344 12.77 0.77 -9.55
C PHE A 344 12.99 1.31 -8.13
N THR A 345 12.72 2.59 -7.92
CA THR A 345 12.98 3.28 -6.66
C THR A 345 11.84 3.18 -5.64
N LYS A 346 10.88 2.27 -5.79
CA LYS A 346 9.76 2.13 -4.83
C LYS A 346 10.24 1.83 -3.41
N ASP A 347 11.26 0.99 -3.27
CA ASP A 347 11.58 0.36 -1.99
C ASP A 347 12.24 1.29 -0.95
N ARG A 348 12.72 2.49 -1.34
CA ARG A 348 13.11 3.51 -0.36
C ARG A 348 11.92 4.01 0.49
N LEU A 349 10.69 3.87 -0.02
CA LEU A 349 9.49 4.44 0.59
C LEU A 349 9.12 3.76 1.91
N TYR A 350 9.60 2.54 2.15
CA TYR A 350 9.37 1.84 3.42
C TYR A 350 9.97 2.61 4.60
N LEU A 351 11.26 2.98 4.51
CA LEU A 351 11.93 3.68 5.61
C LEU A 351 11.44 5.12 5.76
N SER A 352 11.24 5.82 4.65
CA SER A 352 10.72 7.19 4.70
C SER A 352 9.28 7.25 5.21
N GLY A 353 8.45 6.28 4.82
CA GLY A 353 7.11 6.05 5.33
C GLY A 353 7.09 5.76 6.83
N LEU A 354 7.89 4.80 7.29
CA LEU A 354 8.01 4.47 8.72
C LEU A 354 8.37 5.71 9.54
N ARG A 355 9.36 6.50 9.10
CA ARG A 355 9.73 7.76 9.78
C ARG A 355 8.54 8.72 9.90
N LYS A 356 7.80 8.93 8.80
CA LYS A 356 6.65 9.86 8.78
C LYS A 356 5.53 9.39 9.72
N ILE A 357 5.20 8.10 9.70
CA ILE A 357 4.16 7.50 10.55
C ILE A 357 4.59 7.47 12.01
N HIS A 358 5.83 7.10 12.31
CA HIS A 358 6.38 7.15 13.67
C HIS A 358 6.36 8.57 14.24
N LYS A 359 6.75 9.58 13.46
CA LYS A 359 6.65 10.99 13.87
C LYS A 359 5.21 11.39 14.19
N ARG A 360 4.25 10.99 13.34
CA ARG A 360 2.82 11.23 13.57
C ARG A 360 2.35 10.60 14.88
N TYR A 361 2.72 9.35 15.14
CA TYR A 361 2.43 8.64 16.39
C TYR A 361 3.00 9.38 17.61
N LYS A 362 4.26 9.82 17.56
CA LYS A 362 4.89 10.60 18.64
C LYS A 362 4.21 11.95 18.88
N SER A 363 3.56 12.53 17.88
CA SER A 363 2.74 13.75 18.00
C SER A 363 1.32 13.49 18.51
N GLY A 364 0.94 12.25 18.83
CA GLY A 364 -0.40 11.90 19.34
C GLY A 364 -1.52 12.04 18.30
N LEU A 365 -1.18 12.11 17.01
CA LEU A 365 -2.16 12.25 15.93
C LEU A 365 -2.75 10.88 15.55
N SER A 366 -4.08 10.83 15.35
CA SER A 366 -4.80 9.61 15.00
C SER A 366 -4.36 9.01 13.65
N MET A 367 -4.39 7.69 13.53
CA MET A 367 -4.13 6.95 12.28
C MET A 367 -5.42 6.64 11.50
N ASP A 368 -6.61 6.91 12.05
CA ASP A 368 -7.88 6.40 11.53
C ASP A 368 -8.15 6.84 10.09
N THR A 369 -7.91 8.12 9.79
CA THR A 369 -8.04 8.65 8.43
C THR A 369 -7.14 7.88 7.45
N LEU A 370 -5.94 7.49 7.88
CA LEU A 370 -5.00 6.76 7.03
C LEU A 370 -5.35 5.28 6.82
N LEU A 371 -6.29 4.75 7.62
CA LEU A 371 -6.80 3.38 7.50
C LEU A 371 -8.07 3.28 6.65
N THR A 372 -8.68 4.41 6.23
CA THR A 372 -9.92 4.44 5.43
C THR A 372 -9.82 3.75 4.07
N GLY A 373 -8.61 3.55 3.56
CA GLY A 373 -8.32 2.89 2.31
C GLY A 373 -6.84 3.00 1.93
N LYS A 374 -6.53 2.89 0.64
CA LYS A 374 -5.17 3.07 0.12
C LYS A 374 -4.84 4.55 -0.04
N VAL A 375 -4.63 5.23 1.08
CA VAL A 375 -4.52 6.69 1.12
C VAL A 375 -3.10 7.18 1.31
N SER A 376 -2.91 8.48 1.09
CA SER A 376 -1.64 9.19 1.21
C SER A 376 -1.80 10.31 2.26
N LEU A 377 -0.78 10.48 3.10
CA LEU A 377 -0.68 11.58 4.07
C LEU A 377 -0.89 12.96 3.42
N GLU A 378 -0.48 13.14 2.16
CA GLU A 378 -0.53 14.44 1.47
C GLU A 378 -1.96 14.88 1.16
N TYR A 379 -2.91 13.94 1.06
CA TYR A 379 -4.31 14.23 0.76
C TYR A 379 -5.21 14.19 2.00
N GLU A 380 -4.64 14.19 3.21
CA GLU A 380 -5.43 14.16 4.43
C GLU A 380 -6.41 15.33 4.52
N SER A 381 -6.00 16.54 4.15
CA SER A 381 -6.90 17.71 4.11
C SER A 381 -8.07 17.54 3.13
N THR A 382 -7.82 16.99 1.95
CA THR A 382 -8.86 16.69 0.96
C THR A 382 -9.79 15.60 1.45
N MET A 383 -9.28 14.61 2.18
CA MET A 383 -10.12 13.56 2.78
C MET A 383 -11.01 14.10 3.90
N LEU A 384 -10.50 15.03 4.72
CA LEU A 384 -11.32 15.73 5.72
C LEU A 384 -12.43 16.53 5.04
N ARG A 385 -12.13 17.25 3.96
CA ARG A 385 -13.14 17.93 3.13
C ARG A 385 -14.18 16.96 2.57
N MET A 386 -13.76 15.82 2.03
CA MET A 386 -14.69 14.79 1.55
C MET A 386 -15.54 14.21 2.69
N ARG A 387 -14.98 14.06 3.89
CA ARG A 387 -15.73 13.60 5.08
C ARG A 387 -16.80 14.60 5.49
N GLU A 388 -16.53 15.90 5.48
CA GLU A 388 -17.52 16.96 5.72
C GLU A 388 -18.71 16.88 4.74
N LEU A 389 -18.43 16.53 3.48
CA LEU A 389 -19.44 16.36 2.44
C LEU A 389 -20.17 15.01 2.50
N GLY A 390 -19.77 14.10 3.41
CA GLY A 390 -20.28 12.74 3.51
C GLY A 390 -19.85 11.80 2.38
N LEU A 391 -18.74 12.12 1.70
CA LEU A 391 -18.16 11.35 0.60
C LEU A 391 -17.09 10.34 1.08
N VAL A 392 -16.67 10.45 2.35
CA VAL A 392 -15.75 9.53 3.03
C VAL A 392 -16.35 9.11 4.36
N LEU A 393 -16.34 7.81 4.62
CA LEU A 393 -16.79 7.22 5.88
C LEU A 393 -15.59 6.96 6.80
N GLN A 394 -15.86 6.86 8.10
CA GLN A 394 -14.87 6.36 9.06
C GLN A 394 -14.47 4.92 8.69
N PRO A 395 -13.22 4.50 8.96
CA PRO A 395 -12.81 3.12 8.73
C PRO A 395 -13.67 2.18 9.59
N ALA A 396 -14.11 1.06 9.01
CA ALA A 396 -14.87 0.03 9.73
C ALA A 396 -13.94 -0.87 10.56
N HIS A 397 -12.70 -1.02 10.12
CA HIS A 397 -11.68 -1.85 10.72
C HIS A 397 -10.46 -1.00 11.11
N GLY A 398 -10.01 -1.13 12.36
CA GLY A 398 -8.74 -0.56 12.80
C GLY A 398 -7.58 -1.54 12.64
N ASN A 399 -6.36 -1.11 12.95
CA ASN A 399 -5.21 -2.00 13.12
C ASN A 399 -5.06 -2.32 14.62
N ILE A 400 -5.15 -3.60 14.99
CA ILE A 400 -5.16 -4.02 16.39
C ILE A 400 -3.82 -3.75 17.08
N ALA A 401 -2.70 -3.85 16.35
CA ALA A 401 -1.38 -3.54 16.89
C ALA A 401 -1.24 -2.07 17.32
N TYR A 402 -2.00 -1.14 16.75
CA TYR A 402 -1.94 0.27 17.14
C TYR A 402 -2.55 0.56 18.52
N THR A 403 -3.31 -0.37 19.10
CA THR A 403 -3.97 -0.17 20.41
C THR A 403 -2.98 -0.17 21.58
N LYS A 404 -1.87 -0.91 21.47
CA LYS A 404 -0.85 -1.01 22.51
C LYS A 404 0.51 -1.30 21.89
N ASN A 405 1.49 -0.45 22.20
CA ASN A 405 2.88 -0.70 21.82
C ASN A 405 3.41 -1.91 22.60
N LYS A 406 3.72 -3.00 21.88
CA LYS A 406 4.33 -4.22 22.40
C LYS A 406 5.84 -4.29 22.09
N ASN A 407 6.41 -3.29 21.43
CA ASN A 407 7.86 -3.19 21.26
C ASN A 407 8.55 -3.12 22.63
N LYS A 408 9.58 -3.95 22.82
CA LYS A 408 10.45 -3.93 24.00
C LYS A 408 11.90 -3.62 23.64
N ASN A 409 12.17 -3.34 22.37
CA ASN A 409 13.51 -3.14 21.86
C ASN A 409 13.92 -1.67 21.98
N GLU A 410 14.71 -1.38 23.01
CA GLU A 410 15.21 -0.03 23.29
C GLU A 410 16.12 0.51 22.17
N THR A 411 16.83 -0.37 21.45
CA THR A 411 17.67 0.04 20.32
C THR A 411 16.81 0.53 19.16
N LEU A 412 15.72 -0.19 18.83
CA LEU A 412 14.77 0.27 17.81
C LEU A 412 14.11 1.60 18.22
N ASP A 413 13.70 1.73 19.48
CA ASP A 413 13.15 2.99 20.00
C ASP A 413 14.14 4.14 19.86
N PHE A 414 15.40 3.91 20.27
CA PHE A 414 16.46 4.91 20.13
C PHE A 414 16.64 5.31 18.66
N ILE A 415 16.74 4.34 17.75
CA ILE A 415 16.93 4.61 16.33
C ILE A 415 15.77 5.44 15.77
N LEU A 416 14.53 5.01 15.99
CA LEU A 416 13.33 5.64 15.42
C LEU A 416 13.09 7.05 15.99
N ASN A 417 13.45 7.30 17.25
CA ASN A 417 13.40 8.63 17.85
C ASN A 417 14.49 9.58 17.32
N ASN A 418 15.57 9.05 16.74
CA ASN A 418 16.72 9.84 16.27
C ASN A 418 16.87 9.89 14.72
N LEU A 419 15.87 9.41 13.97
CA LEU A 419 15.84 9.60 12.51
C LEU A 419 15.64 11.09 12.17
N LYS A 420 16.48 11.63 11.27
CA LYS A 420 16.47 13.04 10.82
C LYS A 420 15.32 13.40 9.91
#